data_AF-A0AAV1NPC8-F1
#
_entry.id   AF-A0AAV1NPC8-F1
#
_cell.length_a   1.000
_cell.length_b   1.000
_cell.length_c   1.000
_cell.angle_alpha   90.00
_cell.angle_beta   90.00
_cell.angle_gamma   90.00
#
_symmetry.space_group_name_H-M   'P 1'
#
loop_
_entity.id
_entity.type
_entity.pdbx_description
1 polymer ?
#
loop_
_entity_poly.entity_id
_entity_poly.type
_entity_poly.pdbx_seq_one_letter_code
_entity_poly.pdbx_strand_id
1 'polypeptide(L)'
;MQMKLKLKLCLQVILWIWFEQVLQDVTAGIDSTSETGSSVSDANLMFEFLLGGVEIDQDNNIVLLDKEMASMGAGRAFLAQINDKIPRSLSPKVQIMNTLGGQRGRPLTQAEFESLVLSMVYSAHQAWHQESEEEQEAWGGVLLQLANVTVHDLRGNYLFSYT
;
A
#
# COMPACT_ATOMS: atom_id res chain seq x y z
N MET A 1 23.18 6.00 13.09
CA MET A 1 23.33 4.53 12.94
C MET A 1 22.35 3.72 13.80
N GLN A 2 22.18 4.04 15.10
CA GLN A 2 21.27 3.34 16.03
C GLN A 2 19.77 3.37 15.67
N MET A 3 19.25 4.47 15.12
CA MET A 3 17.84 4.57 14.71
C MET A 3 17.47 3.68 13.53
N LYS A 4 18.35 3.55 12.53
CA LYS A 4 18.11 2.68 11.36
C LYS A 4 18.05 1.21 11.77
N LEU A 5 18.86 0.80 12.75
CA LEU A 5 18.84 -0.56 13.30
C LEU A 5 17.54 -0.84 14.09
N LYS A 6 17.10 0.11 14.93
CA LYS A 6 15.85 -0.03 15.69
C LYS A 6 14.61 -0.05 14.79
N LEU A 7 14.56 0.80 13.76
CA LEU A 7 13.47 0.82 12.80
C LEU A 7 13.41 -0.49 12.00
N LYS A 8 14.56 -0.99 11.54
CA LYS A 8 14.64 -2.28 10.83
C LYS A 8 14.18 -3.43 11.71
N LEU A 9 14.57 -3.44 12.99
CA LEU A 9 14.14 -4.47 13.95
C LEU A 9 12.63 -4.41 14.22
N CYS A 10 12.07 -3.21 14.43
CA CYS A 10 10.63 -3.03 14.63
C CYS A 10 9.84 -3.46 13.40
N LEU A 11 10.28 -3.07 12.20
CA LEU A 11 9.61 -3.43 10.96
C LEU A 11 9.65 -4.94 10.73
N GLN A 12 10.79 -5.57 11.04
CA GLN A 12 10.98 -7.02 10.92
C GLN A 12 10.12 -7.80 11.93
N VAL A 13 9.98 -7.31 13.17
CA VAL A 13 9.10 -7.90 14.19
C VAL A 13 7.63 -7.74 13.80
N ILE A 14 7.22 -6.58 13.29
CA ILE A 14 5.85 -6.35 12.82
C ILE A 14 5.54 -7.26 11.63
N LEU A 15 6.46 -7.37 10.66
CA LEU A 15 6.30 -8.26 9.52
C LEU A 15 6.17 -9.71 9.96
N TRP A 16 6.98 -10.14 10.95
CA TRP A 16 6.97 -11.51 11.45
C TRP A 16 5.67 -11.84 12.18
N ILE A 17 5.18 -10.94 13.04
CA ILE A 17 3.92 -11.12 13.76
C ILE A 17 2.74 -11.15 12.78
N TRP A 18 2.72 -10.27 11.78
CA TRP A 18 1.67 -10.25 10.76
C TRP A 18 1.69 -11.50 9.87
N PHE A 19 2.88 -12.01 9.53
CA PHE A 19 3.01 -13.18 8.68
C PHE A 19 2.49 -14.45 9.36
N GLU A 20 2.76 -14.63 10.66
CA GLU A 20 2.25 -15.77 11.44
C GLU A 20 0.72 -15.75 11.57
N GLN A 21 0.13 -14.58 11.79
CA GLN A 21 -1.33 -14.44 11.92
C GLN A 21 -2.04 -14.70 10.60
N VAL A 22 -1.50 -14.18 9.49
CA VAL A 22 -2.01 -14.45 8.14
C VAL A 22 -1.92 -15.94 7.80
N LEU A 23 -0.81 -16.60 8.12
CA LEU A 23 -0.66 -18.05 7.90
C LEU A 23 -1.65 -18.88 8.73
N GLN A 24 -1.95 -18.46 9.96
CA GLN A 24 -2.94 -19.12 10.81
C GLN A 24 -4.36 -18.98 10.25
N ASP A 25 -4.73 -17.80 9.74
CA ASP A 25 -6.05 -17.58 9.14
C ASP A 25 -6.24 -18.34 7.82
N VAL A 26 -5.17 -18.49 7.02
CA VAL A 26 -5.18 -19.27 5.76
C VAL A 26 -5.24 -20.78 6.01
N THR A 27 -4.59 -21.27 7.07
CA THR A 27 -4.59 -22.70 7.43
C THR A 27 -5.82 -23.14 8.20
N ALA A 28 -6.53 -22.22 8.85
CA ALA A 28 -7.75 -22.49 9.62
C ALA A 28 -9.00 -22.79 8.77
N GLY A 29 -8.94 -22.63 7.44
CA GLY A 29 -9.98 -23.09 6.51
C GLY A 29 -11.40 -22.78 7.01
N ILE A 30 -11.71 -21.52 7.29
CA ILE A 30 -13.07 -21.15 7.71
C ILE A 30 -13.99 -21.21 6.49
N ASP A 31 -14.65 -22.37 6.35
CA ASP A 31 -15.86 -22.52 5.55
C ASP A 31 -16.89 -21.46 5.99
N SER A 32 -17.12 -20.46 5.14
CA SER A 32 -18.18 -19.47 5.34
C SER A 32 -19.08 -19.46 4.12
N THR A 33 -20.17 -20.21 4.20
CA THR A 33 -21.38 -20.01 3.40
C THR A 33 -22.02 -18.68 3.80
N SER A 34 -21.42 -17.60 3.34
CA SER A 34 -21.95 -16.24 3.27
C SER A 34 -21.28 -15.62 2.05
N GLU A 35 -21.91 -14.66 1.39
CA GLU A 35 -21.49 -14.05 0.12
C GLU A 35 -20.19 -13.21 0.23
N THR A 36 -19.21 -13.67 1.01
CA THR A 36 -17.88 -13.10 1.31
C THR A 36 -16.74 -13.94 0.72
N GLY A 37 -17.07 -15.04 0.03
CA GLY A 37 -16.13 -16.04 -0.51
C GLY A 37 -15.10 -15.52 -1.53
N SER A 38 -15.20 -14.28 -2.00
CA SER A 38 -14.16 -13.66 -2.81
C SER A 38 -12.97 -13.19 -1.97
N SER A 39 -13.19 -12.61 -0.78
CA SER A 39 -12.14 -11.85 -0.07
C SER A 39 -10.95 -12.67 0.41
N VAL A 40 -11.16 -13.89 0.93
CA VAL A 40 -10.07 -14.78 1.38
C VAL A 40 -9.32 -15.36 0.19
N SER A 41 -10.04 -15.71 -0.88
CA SER A 41 -9.45 -16.16 -2.14
C SER A 41 -8.61 -15.06 -2.78
N ASP A 42 -9.12 -13.83 -2.80
CA ASP A 42 -8.45 -12.63 -3.31
C ASP A 42 -7.20 -12.29 -2.49
N ALA A 43 -7.26 -12.45 -1.16
CA ALA A 43 -6.11 -12.27 -0.27
C ALA A 43 -5.04 -13.33 -0.50
N ASN A 44 -5.41 -14.61 -0.61
CA ASN A 44 -4.47 -15.69 -0.93
C ASN A 44 -3.79 -15.45 -2.27
N LEU A 45 -4.55 -15.04 -3.28
CA LEU A 45 -3.99 -14.73 -4.60
C LEU A 45 -3.03 -13.54 -4.55
N MET A 46 -3.32 -12.53 -3.74
CA MET A 46 -2.39 -11.43 -3.45
C MET A 46 -1.07 -11.95 -2.85
N PHE A 47 -1.15 -12.88 -1.90
CA PHE A 47 0.05 -13.49 -1.32
C PHE A 47 0.82 -14.32 -2.35
N GLU A 48 0.14 -15.05 -3.21
CA GLU A 48 0.78 -15.79 -4.31
C GLU A 48 1.52 -14.85 -5.25
N PHE A 49 0.92 -13.71 -5.64
CA PHE A 49 1.60 -12.69 -6.45
C PHE A 49 2.86 -12.17 -5.76
N LEU A 50 2.78 -11.85 -4.46
CA LEU A 50 3.93 -11.37 -3.69
C LEU A 50 5.02 -12.44 -3.54
N LEU A 51 4.62 -13.70 -3.34
CA LEU A 51 5.55 -14.82 -3.17
C LEU A 51 6.25 -15.21 -4.48
N GLY A 52 5.52 -15.19 -5.61
CA GLY A 52 6.09 -15.41 -6.94
C GLY A 52 6.93 -14.23 -7.44
N GLY A 53 6.99 -13.15 -6.67
CA GLY A 53 7.87 -12.02 -6.89
C GLY A 53 7.20 -10.88 -7.64
N VAL A 54 7.39 -9.68 -7.09
CA VAL A 54 6.92 -8.42 -7.65
C VAL A 54 8.10 -7.46 -7.71
N GLU A 55 8.24 -6.77 -8.83
CA GLU A 55 9.30 -5.78 -9.06
C GLU A 55 8.69 -4.44 -9.50
N ILE A 56 9.38 -3.35 -9.19
CA ILE A 56 9.13 -2.04 -9.80
C ILE A 56 10.19 -1.86 -10.89
N ASP A 57 9.77 -1.80 -12.14
CA ASP A 57 10.67 -1.71 -13.29
C ASP A 57 11.25 -0.29 -13.48
N GLN A 58 12.02 -0.10 -14.55
CA GLN A 58 12.67 1.18 -14.88
C GLN A 58 11.68 2.29 -15.24
N ASP A 59 10.52 1.91 -15.77
CA ASP A 59 9.40 2.82 -16.04
C ASP A 59 8.53 3.01 -14.78
N ASN A 60 8.98 2.40 -13.67
CA ASN A 60 8.40 2.47 -12.36
C ASN A 60 6.96 1.90 -12.33
N ASN A 61 6.71 0.91 -13.19
CA ASN A 61 5.54 0.05 -13.16
C ASN A 61 5.80 -1.14 -12.25
N ILE A 62 4.74 -1.58 -11.59
CA ILE A 62 4.75 -2.83 -10.83
C ILE A 62 4.53 -3.96 -11.83
N VAL A 63 5.40 -4.98 -11.80
CA VAL A 63 5.35 -6.16 -12.64
C VAL A 63 5.41 -7.43 -11.80
N LEU A 64 4.72 -8.48 -12.24
CA LEU A 64 4.86 -9.82 -11.67
C LEU A 64 6.02 -10.53 -12.36
N LEU A 65 6.94 -11.10 -11.59
CA LEU A 65 8.10 -11.83 -12.12
C LEU A 65 7.71 -13.20 -12.69
N ASP A 66 6.69 -13.82 -12.10
CA ASP A 66 6.07 -15.03 -12.62
C ASP A 66 5.22 -14.71 -13.86
N LYS A 67 5.67 -15.22 -15.02
CA LYS A 67 5.02 -14.98 -16.31
C LYS A 67 3.67 -15.68 -16.44
N GLU A 68 3.48 -16.83 -15.79
CA GLU A 68 2.20 -17.52 -15.80
C GLU A 68 1.18 -16.67 -15.05
N MET A 69 1.52 -16.23 -13.83
CA MET A 69 0.65 -15.35 -13.04
C MET A 69 0.37 -14.01 -13.73
N ALA A 70 1.39 -13.39 -14.34
CA ALA A 70 1.21 -12.16 -15.12
C ALA A 70 0.22 -12.33 -16.29
N SER A 71 0.16 -13.54 -16.86
CA SER A 71 -0.73 -13.87 -17.97
C SER A 71 -2.14 -14.28 -17.53
N MET A 72 -2.37 -14.55 -16.25
CA MET A 72 -3.70 -14.90 -15.73
C MET A 72 -4.62 -13.68 -15.75
N GLY A 73 -5.93 -13.91 -15.87
CA GLY A 73 -6.93 -12.84 -15.85
C GLY A 73 -6.85 -11.99 -14.58
N ALA A 74 -6.69 -12.64 -13.43
CA ALA A 74 -6.56 -11.97 -12.14
C ALA A 74 -5.22 -11.23 -11.99
N GLY A 75 -4.11 -11.77 -12.51
CA GLY A 75 -2.82 -11.09 -12.52
C GLY A 75 -2.86 -9.80 -13.35
N ARG A 76 -3.48 -9.83 -14.54
CA ARG A 76 -3.70 -8.61 -15.34
C ARG A 76 -4.59 -7.59 -14.63
N ALA A 77 -5.66 -8.05 -13.97
CA ALA A 77 -6.56 -7.16 -13.23
C ALA A 77 -5.83 -6.49 -12.05
N PHE A 78 -5.02 -7.25 -11.32
CA PHE A 78 -4.17 -6.75 -10.26
C PHE A 78 -3.17 -5.71 -10.76
N LEU A 79 -2.45 -6.02 -11.84
CA LEU A 79 -1.48 -5.11 -12.45
C LEU A 79 -2.15 -3.82 -12.94
N ALA A 80 -3.33 -3.90 -13.55
CA ALA A 80 -4.11 -2.73 -13.95
C ALA A 80 -4.53 -1.90 -12.72
N GLN A 81 -5.05 -2.55 -11.67
CA GLN A 81 -5.46 -1.86 -10.45
C GLN A 81 -4.30 -1.11 -9.80
N ILE A 82 -3.12 -1.72 -9.72
CA ILE A 82 -1.95 -1.12 -9.09
C ILE A 82 -1.32 -0.04 -9.98
N ASN A 83 -1.13 -0.32 -11.28
CA ASN A 83 -0.43 0.61 -12.16
C ASN A 83 -1.30 1.82 -12.55
N ASP A 84 -2.62 1.66 -12.64
CA ASP A 84 -3.52 2.74 -13.05
C ASP A 84 -3.96 3.61 -11.87
N LYS A 85 -4.11 3.03 -10.67
CA LYS A 85 -4.59 3.77 -9.50
C LYS A 85 -3.48 4.41 -8.67
N ILE A 86 -2.22 4.01 -8.85
CA ILE A 86 -1.10 4.58 -8.10
C ILE A 86 -0.50 5.75 -8.88
N PRO A 87 -0.71 7.00 -8.45
CA PRO A 87 -0.09 8.16 -9.07
C PRO A 87 1.44 8.08 -9.00
N ARG A 88 2.08 8.07 -10.17
CA ARG A 88 3.55 7.91 -10.34
C ARG A 88 4.34 9.19 -10.13
N SER A 89 3.69 10.35 -10.13
CA SER A 89 4.32 11.66 -9.91
C SER A 89 3.78 12.36 -8.67
N LEU A 90 4.54 13.35 -8.18
CA LEU A 90 4.19 14.15 -7.00
C LEU A 90 2.94 15.02 -7.24
N SER A 91 2.72 15.53 -8.46
CA SER A 91 1.65 16.48 -8.77
C SER A 91 0.22 15.89 -8.65
N PRO A 92 -0.10 14.70 -9.18
CA PRO A 92 -1.39 14.06 -8.94
C PRO A 92 -1.61 13.68 -7.47
N LYS A 93 -0.53 13.36 -6.72
CA LYS A 93 -0.63 13.06 -5.28
C LYS A 93 -1.03 14.26 -4.45
N VAL A 94 -0.45 15.43 -4.73
CA VAL A 94 -0.86 16.68 -4.09
C VAL A 94 -2.31 17.03 -4.45
N GLN A 95 -2.76 16.75 -5.68
CA GLN A 95 -4.16 16.93 -6.08
C GLN A 95 -5.12 15.98 -5.37
N ILE A 96 -4.82 14.68 -5.32
CA ILE A 96 -5.61 13.69 -4.59
C ILE A 96 -5.65 14.04 -3.09
N MET A 97 -4.55 14.53 -2.55
CA MET A 97 -4.48 15.03 -1.18
C MET A 97 -5.40 16.25 -0.97
N ASN A 98 -5.39 17.21 -1.88
CA ASN A 98 -6.27 18.38 -1.80
C ASN A 98 -7.76 18.01 -1.92
N THR A 99 -8.10 17.02 -2.75
CA THR A 99 -9.48 16.55 -2.89
C THR A 99 -9.96 15.78 -1.66
N LEU A 100 -9.12 14.90 -1.11
CA LEU A 100 -9.44 14.11 0.09
C LEU A 100 -9.44 14.97 1.37
N GLY A 101 -8.44 15.85 1.54
CA GLY A 101 -8.36 16.79 2.66
C GLY A 101 -9.45 17.87 2.65
N GLY A 102 -9.99 18.19 1.46
CA GLY A 102 -11.11 19.13 1.28
C GLY A 102 -12.48 18.54 1.64
N GLN A 103 -12.64 17.21 1.61
CA GLN A 103 -13.89 16.52 1.92
C GLN A 103 -14.07 16.31 3.43
N ARG A 104 -14.05 17.40 4.21
CA ARG A 104 -14.25 17.35 5.65
C ARG A 104 -15.62 16.72 5.98
N GLY A 105 -15.59 15.55 6.62
CA GLY A 105 -16.74 14.96 7.31
C GLY A 105 -17.38 13.73 6.67
N ARG A 106 -16.91 13.26 5.51
CA ARG A 106 -17.34 11.95 4.97
C ARG A 106 -16.25 10.90 5.16
N PRO A 107 -16.59 9.67 5.59
CA PRO A 107 -15.66 8.55 5.55
C PRO A 107 -15.21 8.27 4.11
N LEU A 108 -13.97 7.83 3.94
CA LEU A 108 -13.46 7.37 2.65
C LEU A 108 -14.28 6.16 2.17
N THR A 109 -14.57 6.13 0.87
CA THR A 109 -15.04 4.89 0.23
C THR A 109 -13.92 3.86 0.23
N GLN A 110 -14.27 2.57 0.14
CA GLN A 110 -13.28 1.49 0.08
C GLN A 110 -12.23 1.73 -1.03
N ALA A 111 -12.65 2.14 -2.22
CA ALA A 111 -11.75 2.41 -3.34
C ALA A 111 -10.80 3.60 -3.08
N GLU A 112 -11.29 4.65 -2.42
CA GLU A 112 -10.46 5.79 -2.00
C GLU A 112 -9.43 5.36 -0.94
N PHE A 113 -9.86 4.54 0.04
CA PHE A 113 -8.97 4.00 1.06
C PHE A 113 -7.88 3.09 0.46
N GLU A 114 -8.24 2.18 -0.44
CA GLU A 114 -7.28 1.32 -1.16
C GLU A 114 -6.25 2.13 -1.94
N SER A 115 -6.69 3.13 -2.73
CA SER A 115 -5.79 4.00 -3.48
C SER A 115 -4.85 4.79 -2.55
N LEU A 116 -5.37 5.23 -1.40
CA LEU A 116 -4.59 5.93 -0.39
C LEU A 116 -3.51 5.02 0.24
N VAL A 117 -3.85 3.78 0.59
CA VAL A 117 -2.89 2.80 1.14
C VAL A 117 -1.80 2.47 0.13
N LEU A 118 -2.18 2.18 -1.11
CA LEU A 118 -1.23 1.91 -2.18
C LEU A 118 -0.32 3.12 -2.45
N SER A 119 -0.88 4.34 -2.42
CA SER A 119 -0.12 5.58 -2.55
C SER A 119 0.87 5.78 -1.41
N MET A 120 0.54 5.37 -0.18
CA MET A 120 1.48 5.39 0.96
C MET A 120 2.64 4.44 0.73
N VAL A 121 2.37 3.16 0.42
CA VAL A 121 3.42 2.15 0.17
C VAL A 121 4.36 2.62 -0.94
N TYR A 122 3.80 3.13 -2.04
CA TYR A 122 4.59 3.64 -3.14
C TYR A 122 5.40 4.90 -2.77
N SER A 123 4.84 5.83 -1.97
CA SER A 123 5.60 6.98 -1.45
C SER A 123 6.77 6.57 -0.56
N ALA A 124 6.56 5.55 0.29
CA ALA A 124 7.61 5.00 1.14
C ALA A 124 8.71 4.34 0.30
N HIS A 125 8.34 3.59 -0.74
CA HIS A 125 9.29 3.01 -1.68
C HIS A 125 10.14 4.09 -2.35
N GLN A 126 9.49 5.13 -2.90
CA GLN A 126 10.18 6.23 -3.56
C GLN A 126 11.09 7.00 -2.60
N ALA A 127 10.62 7.35 -1.41
CA ALA A 127 11.42 8.03 -0.40
C ALA A 127 12.69 7.24 0.01
N TRP A 128 12.69 5.91 -0.16
CA TRP A 128 13.84 5.07 0.13
C TRP A 128 14.80 4.90 -1.04
N HIS A 129 14.30 4.88 -2.29
CA HIS A 129 15.07 4.48 -3.47
C HIS A 129 15.55 5.63 -4.36
N GLN A 130 15.02 6.85 -4.20
CA GLN A 130 15.53 8.00 -4.96
C GLN A 130 16.98 8.32 -4.59
N GLU A 131 17.77 8.76 -5.57
CA GLU A 131 19.17 9.12 -5.35
C GLU A 131 19.31 10.54 -4.76
N SER A 132 18.40 11.44 -5.10
CA SER A 132 18.39 12.83 -4.62
C SER A 132 17.75 12.95 -3.25
N GLU A 133 18.46 13.60 -2.31
CA GLU A 133 17.93 13.91 -0.96
C GLU A 133 16.65 14.77 -1.05
N GLU A 134 16.60 15.73 -1.98
CA GLU A 134 15.41 16.56 -2.21
C GLU A 134 14.19 15.72 -2.61
N GLU A 135 14.38 14.72 -3.48
CA GLU A 135 13.29 13.84 -3.89
C GLU A 135 12.90 12.87 -2.78
N GLN A 136 13.87 12.35 -2.01
CA GLN A 136 13.59 11.54 -0.83
C GLN A 136 12.72 12.29 0.18
N GLU A 137 13.07 13.55 0.46
CA GLU A 137 12.31 14.42 1.36
C GLU A 137 10.91 14.75 0.81
N ALA A 138 10.80 15.06 -0.48
CA ALA A 138 9.51 15.34 -1.12
C ALA A 138 8.58 14.12 -1.02
N TRP A 139 9.07 12.92 -1.34
CA TRP A 139 8.31 11.68 -1.22
C TRP A 139 8.00 11.33 0.24
N GLY A 140 8.91 11.58 1.17
CA GLY A 140 8.70 11.41 2.60
C GLY A 140 7.61 12.35 3.14
N GLY A 141 7.59 13.60 2.68
CA GLY A 141 6.54 14.57 3.00
C GLY A 141 5.16 14.09 2.53
N VAL A 142 5.07 13.55 1.30
CA VAL A 142 3.82 12.96 0.80
C VAL A 142 3.39 11.75 1.61
N LEU A 143 4.31 10.87 2.01
CA LEU A 143 4.00 9.73 2.87
C LEU A 143 3.38 10.17 4.20
N LEU A 144 4.01 11.13 4.88
CA LEU A 144 3.52 11.65 6.17
C LEU A 144 2.14 12.30 6.04
N GLN A 145 1.94 13.02 4.94
CA GLN A 145 0.67 13.63 4.58
C GLN A 145 -0.43 12.58 4.39
N LEU A 146 -0.18 11.55 3.58
CA LEU A 146 -1.13 10.47 3.33
C LEU A 146 -1.49 9.74 4.64
N ALA A 147 -0.49 9.42 5.47
CA ALA A 147 -0.71 8.81 6.78
C ALA A 147 -1.60 9.69 7.67
N ASN A 148 -1.48 11.00 7.58
CA ASN A 148 -2.30 11.94 8.32
C ASN A 148 -3.78 11.86 7.93
N VAL A 149 -4.06 11.78 6.61
CA VAL A 149 -5.43 11.59 6.10
C VAL A 149 -5.99 10.25 6.54
N THR A 150 -5.20 9.17 6.46
CA THR A 150 -5.62 7.83 6.89
C THR A 150 -6.06 7.83 8.34
N VAL A 151 -5.26 8.40 9.23
CA VAL A 151 -5.58 8.36 10.66
C VAL A 151 -6.72 9.30 10.99
N HIS A 152 -6.85 10.42 10.30
CA HIS A 152 -8.02 11.27 10.43
C HIS A 152 -9.30 10.53 10.01
N ASP A 153 -9.29 9.81 8.90
CA ASP A 153 -10.44 9.00 8.47
C ASP A 153 -10.78 7.91 9.49
N LEU A 154 -9.78 7.20 10.00
CA LEU A 154 -9.97 6.08 10.94
C LEU A 154 -10.32 6.50 12.38
N ARG A 155 -9.84 7.67 12.84
CA ARG A 155 -9.91 8.08 14.26
C ARG A 155 -10.51 9.47 14.49
N GLY A 156 -10.79 10.23 13.43
CA GLY A 156 -11.26 11.61 13.50
C GLY A 156 -10.20 12.64 13.88
N ASN A 157 -8.95 12.25 14.08
CA ASN A 157 -7.85 13.13 14.47
C ASN A 157 -6.61 12.93 13.58
N TYR A 158 -5.87 14.01 13.31
CA TYR A 158 -4.62 13.95 12.57
C TYR A 158 -3.47 13.41 13.45
N LEU A 159 -2.56 12.62 12.86
CA LEU A 159 -1.30 12.19 13.50
C LEU A 159 -0.35 13.35 13.76
N PHE A 160 -0.24 14.26 12.80
CA PHE A 160 0.65 15.40 12.83
C PHE A 160 -0.14 16.67 12.51
N SER A 161 0.08 17.72 13.31
CA SER A 161 -0.37 19.07 12.96
C SER A 161 0.79 19.79 12.30
N TYR A 162 0.59 20.19 11.04
CA TYR A 162 1.49 21.11 10.37
C TYR A 162 1.04 22.51 10.81
N THR A 163 1.85 23.15 11.67
CA THR A 163 1.65 24.55 12.09
C THR A 163 2.29 25.49 11.09
#